data_AF-A0A229RUB6-F1
#
_entry.id   AF-A0A229RUB6-F1
#
_cell.length_a   1.000
_cell.length_b   1.000
_cell.length_c   1.000
_cell.angle_alpha   90.00
_cell.angle_beta   90.00
_cell.angle_gamma   90.00
#
_symmetry.space_group_name_H-M   'P 1'
#
loop_
_entity.id
_entity.type
_entity.pdbx_description
1 polymer ?
#
loop_
_entity_poly.entity_id
_entity_poly.type
_entity_poly.pdbx_seq_one_letter_code
_entity_poly.pdbx_strand_id
1 'polypeptide(L)'
;MVAADQPDDPAGELKHLLAVHTERFATEQAVKHLREVIKLGRTADIAAGVNTAIDAVQHLATLTTSSPDDTTSARLQAVLNERQGAFQRAHQQGDVDGVIGRGELVGDAVMNYATFLINL
;
A
#
# COMPACT_ATOMS: atom_id res chain seq x y z
N MET A 1 -12.44 45.90 -1.37
CA MET A 1 -13.28 45.02 -2.20
C MET A 1 -13.21 43.64 -1.54
N VAL A 2 -14.34 43.17 -1.02
CA VAL A 2 -14.42 42.02 -0.10
C VAL A 2 -14.12 40.73 -0.84
N ALA A 3 -13.20 39.91 -0.30
CA ALA A 3 -12.98 38.53 -0.72
C ALA A 3 -14.25 37.73 -0.41
N ALA A 4 -14.91 37.20 -1.43
CA ALA A 4 -16.00 36.26 -1.24
C ALA A 4 -15.37 34.87 -1.08
N ASP A 5 -15.47 34.37 0.15
CA ASP A 5 -15.34 32.98 0.57
C ASP A 5 -15.75 32.00 -0.54
N GLN A 6 -14.84 31.09 -0.89
CA GLN A 6 -15.24 29.84 -1.52
C GLN A 6 -16.09 29.04 -0.53
N PRO A 7 -17.21 28.43 -0.94
CA PRO A 7 -17.74 27.31 -0.20
C PRO A 7 -16.83 26.11 -0.48
N ASP A 8 -15.98 25.76 0.49
CA ASP A 8 -15.39 24.42 0.55
C ASP A 8 -16.54 23.41 0.56
N ASP A 9 -16.61 22.52 -0.43
CA ASP A 9 -17.66 21.51 -0.57
C ASP A 9 -17.51 20.45 0.54
N PRO A 10 -18.27 20.56 1.66
CA PRO A 10 -18.02 19.73 2.84
C PRO A 10 -18.48 18.28 2.59
N ALA A 11 -19.42 18.09 1.66
CA ALA A 11 -19.90 16.77 1.26
C ALA A 11 -18.88 16.08 0.36
N GLY A 12 -18.19 16.83 -0.50
CA GLY A 12 -17.05 16.36 -1.29
C GLY A 12 -15.89 15.90 -0.40
N GLU A 13 -15.52 16.72 0.60
CA GLU A 13 -14.47 16.42 1.55
C GLU A 13 -14.78 15.17 2.41
N LEU A 14 -16.01 15.05 2.92
CA LEU A 14 -16.44 13.87 3.68
C LEU A 14 -16.39 12.58 2.85
N LYS A 15 -16.83 12.64 1.57
CA LYS A 15 -16.76 11.48 0.66
C LYS A 15 -15.32 11.06 0.40
N HIS A 16 -14.44 12.04 0.22
CA HIS A 16 -13.02 11.80 0.01
C HIS A 16 -12.38 11.12 1.24
N LEU A 17 -12.59 11.67 2.43
CA LEU A 17 -12.12 11.08 3.68
C LEU A 17 -12.62 9.65 3.86
N LEU A 18 -13.90 9.39 3.58
CA LEU A 18 -14.46 8.04 3.66
C LEU A 18 -13.79 7.07 2.68
N ALA A 19 -13.49 7.52 1.45
CA ALA A 19 -12.78 6.71 0.45
C ALA A 19 -11.35 6.37 0.92
N VAL A 20 -10.60 7.36 1.42
CA VAL A 20 -9.24 7.16 1.97
C VAL A 20 -9.25 6.17 3.14
N HIS A 21 -10.20 6.31 4.07
CA HIS A 21 -10.32 5.38 5.21
C HIS A 21 -10.69 3.96 4.76
N THR A 22 -11.53 3.82 3.74
CA THR A 22 -11.92 2.52 3.19
C THR A 22 -10.73 1.83 2.53
N GLU A 23 -9.96 2.54 1.70
CA GLU A 23 -8.76 1.99 1.05
C GLU A 23 -7.65 1.66 2.05
N ARG A 24 -7.49 2.47 3.10
CA ARG A 24 -6.62 2.13 4.23
C ARG A 24 -7.03 0.79 4.84
N PHE A 25 -8.31 0.63 5.18
CA PHE A 25 -8.79 -0.60 5.81
C PHE A 25 -8.59 -1.80 4.88
N ALA A 26 -8.85 -1.65 3.58
CA ALA A 26 -8.59 -2.68 2.59
C ALA A 26 -7.10 -3.07 2.54
N THR A 27 -6.21 -2.08 2.59
CA THR A 27 -4.75 -2.31 2.65
C THR A 27 -4.34 -3.08 3.91
N GLU A 28 -4.87 -2.70 5.07
CA GLU A 28 -4.63 -3.40 6.34
C GLU A 28 -5.12 -4.85 6.29
N GLN A 29 -6.31 -5.10 5.73
CA GLN A 29 -6.83 -6.46 5.56
C GLN A 29 -6.01 -7.28 4.58
N ALA A 30 -5.55 -6.69 3.47
CA ALA A 30 -4.71 -7.37 2.49
C ALA A 30 -3.37 -7.81 3.10
N VAL A 31 -2.70 -6.94 3.87
CA VAL A 31 -1.46 -7.30 4.57
C VAL A 31 -1.71 -8.33 5.67
N LYS A 32 -2.81 -8.21 6.42
CA LYS A 32 -3.18 -9.20 7.43
C LYS A 32 -3.37 -10.58 6.79
N HIS A 33 -4.11 -10.65 5.69
CA HIS A 33 -4.34 -11.89 4.95
C HIS A 33 -3.02 -12.45 4.39
N LEU A 34 -2.16 -11.61 3.82
CA LEU A 34 -0.81 -11.99 3.39
C LEU A 34 -0.03 -12.66 4.54
N ARG A 35 -0.04 -12.06 5.73
CA ARG A 35 0.63 -12.62 6.91
C ARG A 35 0.03 -13.96 7.37
N GLU A 36 -1.27 -14.16 7.18
CA GLU A 36 -1.91 -15.45 7.46
C GLU A 36 -1.46 -16.53 6.47
N VAL A 37 -1.42 -16.24 5.18
CA VAL A 37 -0.97 -17.22 4.16
C VAL A 37 0.53 -17.51 4.25
N ILE A 38 1.34 -16.53 4.69
CA ILE A 38 2.76 -16.72 5.01
C ILE A 38 2.93 -17.75 6.13
N LYS A 39 2.17 -17.64 7.22
CA LYS A 39 2.19 -18.61 8.32
C LYS A 39 1.81 -20.02 7.88
N LEU A 40 0.97 -20.14 6.85
CA LEU A 40 0.56 -21.42 6.26
C LEU A 40 1.58 -21.98 5.25
N GLY A 41 2.62 -21.22 4.88
CA GLY A 41 3.68 -21.65 3.97
C GLY A 41 3.23 -21.89 2.53
N ARG A 42 2.07 -21.35 2.12
CA ARG A 42 1.50 -21.59 0.79
C ARG A 42 2.04 -20.57 -0.21
N THR A 43 3.14 -20.88 -0.88
CA THR A 43 3.88 -19.95 -1.75
C THR A 43 3.03 -19.30 -2.85
N ALA A 44 2.10 -20.03 -3.46
CA ALA A 44 1.16 -19.48 -4.45
C ALA A 44 0.21 -18.44 -3.83
N ASP A 45 -0.33 -18.72 -2.65
CA ASP A 45 -1.22 -17.81 -1.92
C ASP A 45 -0.44 -16.58 -1.42
N ILE A 46 0.83 -16.75 -1.05
CA ILE A 46 1.73 -15.63 -0.69
C ILE A 46 1.91 -14.70 -1.89
N ALA A 47 2.15 -15.23 -3.09
CA ALA A 47 2.29 -14.41 -4.29
C ALA A 47 1.02 -13.63 -4.64
N ALA A 48 -0.14 -14.27 -4.51
CA ALA A 48 -1.42 -13.59 -4.67
C ALA A 48 -1.61 -12.50 -3.62
N GLY A 49 -1.34 -12.79 -2.34
CA GLY A 49 -1.45 -11.84 -1.24
C GLY A 49 -0.51 -10.64 -1.38
N VAL A 50 0.71 -10.84 -1.87
CA VAL A 50 1.66 -9.76 -2.18
C VAL A 50 1.09 -8.81 -3.23
N ASN A 51 0.56 -9.34 -4.33
CA ASN A 51 -0.03 -8.50 -5.38
C ASN A 51 -1.24 -7.72 -4.84
N THR A 52 -2.14 -8.38 -4.10
CA THR A 52 -3.30 -7.72 -3.50
C THR A 52 -2.91 -6.60 -2.53
N ALA A 53 -1.88 -6.80 -1.70
CA ALA A 53 -1.39 -5.77 -0.78
C ALA A 53 -0.78 -4.57 -1.51
N ILE A 54 -0.06 -4.81 -2.61
CA ILE A 54 0.53 -3.74 -3.45
C ILE A 54 -0.58 -2.95 -4.16
N ASP A 55 -1.54 -3.64 -4.78
CA ASP A 55 -2.64 -2.98 -5.50
C ASP A 55 -3.46 -2.09 -4.55
N ALA A 56 -3.74 -2.58 -3.34
CA ALA A 56 -4.47 -1.82 -2.33
C ALA A 56 -3.76 -0.52 -1.92
N VAL A 57 -2.45 -0.57 -1.65
CA VAL A 57 -1.71 0.65 -1.28
C VAL A 57 -1.49 1.59 -2.47
N GLN A 58 -1.42 1.07 -3.69
CA GLN A 58 -1.39 1.91 -4.90
C GLN A 58 -2.72 2.64 -5.08
N HIS A 59 -3.86 1.97 -4.90
CA HIS A 59 -5.17 2.61 -4.92
C HIS A 59 -5.28 3.68 -3.84
N LEU A 60 -4.86 3.38 -2.60
CA LEU A 60 -4.77 4.37 -1.53
C LEU A 60 -3.93 5.60 -1.94
N ALA A 61 -2.77 5.39 -2.56
CA ALA A 61 -1.90 6.49 -3.01
C ALA A 61 -2.55 7.37 -4.09
N THR A 62 -3.41 6.81 -4.95
CA THR A 62 -4.17 7.61 -5.93
C THR A 62 -5.20 8.53 -5.28
N LEU A 63 -5.69 8.15 -4.09
CA LEU A 63 -6.64 8.96 -3.34
C LEU A 63 -5.94 10.04 -2.52
N THR A 64 -4.81 9.76 -1.89
CA THR A 64 -4.18 10.68 -0.92
C THR A 64 -3.27 11.75 -1.56
N THR A 65 -3.47 12.06 -2.85
CA THR A 65 -2.74 13.06 -3.67
C THR A 65 -1.44 13.59 -3.05
N SER A 66 -0.32 12.88 -3.23
CA SER A 66 1.00 13.41 -2.84
C SER A 66 1.35 14.62 -3.70
N SER A 67 1.90 15.67 -3.08
CA SER A 67 2.48 16.80 -3.81
C SER A 67 3.55 16.29 -4.80
N PRO A 68 3.71 16.90 -5.99
CA PRO A 68 4.79 16.54 -6.92
C PRO A 68 6.19 16.60 -6.30
N ASP A 69 6.37 17.40 -5.25
CA ASP A 69 7.62 17.56 -4.50
C ASP A 69 7.76 16.59 -3.31
N ASP A 70 6.83 15.65 -3.14
CA ASP A 70 6.85 14.68 -2.04
C ASP A 70 7.93 13.58 -2.26
N THR A 71 9.14 13.94 -1.87
CA THR A 71 10.30 13.04 -1.89
C THR A 71 10.15 11.82 -0.98
N THR A 72 9.29 11.87 0.04
CA THR A 72 9.07 10.75 0.97
C THR A 72 8.18 9.69 0.34
N SER A 73 7.08 10.11 -0.28
CA SER A 73 6.20 9.23 -1.07
C SER A 73 6.99 8.51 -2.16
N ALA A 74 7.77 9.24 -2.95
CA ALA A 74 8.61 8.67 -4.00
C ALA A 74 9.63 7.65 -3.47
N ARG A 75 10.24 7.93 -2.30
CA ARG A 75 11.18 7.00 -1.66
C ARG A 75 10.49 5.73 -1.17
N LEU A 76 9.32 5.84 -0.54
CA LEU A 76 8.57 4.68 -0.05
C LEU A 76 8.07 3.82 -1.20
N GLN A 77 7.62 4.44 -2.30
CA GLN A 77 7.27 3.73 -3.53
C GLN A 77 8.48 3.01 -4.14
N ALA A 78 9.66 3.64 -4.17
CA ALA A 78 10.89 3.01 -4.66
C ALA A 78 11.28 1.78 -3.81
N VAL A 79 11.18 1.89 -2.48
CA VAL A 79 11.43 0.76 -1.57
C VAL A 79 10.43 -0.37 -1.82
N LEU A 80 9.14 -0.06 -1.97
CA LEU A 80 8.11 -1.08 -2.27
C LEU A 80 8.43 -1.82 -3.58
N ASN A 81 8.80 -1.09 -4.64
CA ASN A 81 9.18 -1.66 -5.93
C ASN A 81 10.42 -2.56 -5.82
N GLU A 82 11.43 -2.15 -5.03
CA GLU A 82 12.62 -2.97 -4.78
C GLU A 82 12.23 -4.29 -4.08
N ARG A 83 11.39 -4.23 -3.04
CA ARG A 83 10.92 -5.42 -2.31
C ARG A 83 10.09 -6.34 -3.19
N GLN A 84 9.22 -5.79 -4.03
CA GLN A 84 8.45 -6.55 -5.01
C GLN A 84 9.36 -7.27 -6.01
N GLY A 85 10.36 -6.58 -6.59
CA GLY A 85 11.30 -7.19 -7.53
C GLY A 85 12.18 -8.27 -6.88
N ALA A 86 12.55 -8.07 -5.62
CA ALA A 86 13.18 -9.09 -4.79
C ALA A 86 12.28 -10.33 -4.61
N PHE A 87 11.01 -10.13 -4.23
CA PHE A 87 10.03 -11.20 -4.05
C PHE A 87 9.82 -12.01 -5.34
N GLN A 88 9.62 -11.31 -6.47
CA GLN A 88 9.43 -11.94 -7.78
C GLN A 88 10.62 -12.83 -8.16
N ARG A 89 11.85 -12.40 -7.89
CA ARG A 89 13.05 -13.22 -8.13
C ARG A 89 13.05 -14.50 -7.30
N ALA A 90 12.73 -14.42 -6.01
CA ALA A 90 12.63 -15.62 -5.17
C ALA A 90 11.53 -16.57 -5.67
N HIS A 91 10.37 -16.03 -6.03
CA HIS A 91 9.26 -16.81 -6.58
C HIS A 91 9.64 -17.52 -7.89
N GLN A 92 10.32 -16.82 -8.81
CA GLN A 92 10.78 -17.39 -10.08
C GLN A 92 11.85 -18.47 -9.89
N GLN A 93 12.68 -18.35 -8.85
CA GLN A 93 13.73 -19.32 -8.53
C GLN A 93 13.21 -20.54 -7.75
N GLY A 94 11.94 -20.54 -7.34
CA GLY A 94 11.39 -21.57 -6.45
C GLY A 94 12.00 -21.53 -5.04
N ASP A 95 12.59 -20.39 -4.65
CA ASP A 95 13.16 -20.17 -3.33
C ASP A 95 12.03 -19.95 -2.30
N VAL A 96 11.56 -21.04 -1.71
CA VAL A 96 10.42 -21.05 -0.77
C VAL A 96 10.68 -20.15 0.44
N ASP A 97 11.87 -20.25 1.03
CA ASP A 97 12.25 -19.43 2.18
C ASP A 97 12.36 -17.95 1.78
N GLY A 98 12.89 -17.69 0.58
CA GLY A 98 12.91 -16.36 -0.01
C GLY A 98 11.51 -15.80 -0.27
N VAL A 99 10.55 -16.61 -0.73
CA VAL A 99 9.15 -16.18 -0.94
C VAL A 99 8.52 -15.81 0.40
N ILE A 100 8.71 -16.60 1.44
CA ILE A 100 8.19 -16.32 2.79
C ILE A 100 8.81 -15.02 3.33
N GLY A 101 10.14 -14.97 3.43
CA GLY A 101 10.82 -13.82 4.05
C GLY A 101 10.63 -12.53 3.25
N ARG A 102 10.65 -12.58 1.92
CA ARG A 102 10.42 -11.40 1.09
C ARG A 102 8.94 -11.00 1.05
N GLY A 103 8.02 -11.95 1.20
CA GLY A 103 6.59 -11.67 1.36
C GLY A 103 6.31 -10.84 2.61
N GLU A 104 6.94 -11.16 3.74
CA GLU A 104 6.85 -10.36 4.97
C GLU A 104 7.38 -8.94 4.75
N LEU A 105 8.55 -8.80 4.12
CA LEU A 105 9.17 -7.51 3.83
C LEU A 105 8.33 -6.64 2.89
N VAL A 106 7.62 -7.25 1.93
CA VAL A 106 6.65 -6.52 1.10
C VAL A 106 5.48 -6.06 1.94
N GLY A 107 4.90 -6.92 2.79
CA GLY A 107 3.82 -6.53 3.70
C GLY A 107 4.18 -5.35 4.61
N ASP A 108 5.41 -5.33 5.13
CA ASP A 108 5.91 -4.23 5.95
C ASP A 108 6.13 -2.94 5.13
N ALA A 109 6.67 -3.05 3.92
CA ALA A 109 6.81 -1.91 3.01
C ALA A 109 5.44 -1.29 2.65
N VAL A 110 4.45 -2.13 2.38
CA VAL A 110 3.06 -1.72 2.15
C VAL A 110 2.49 -0.96 3.35
N MET A 111 2.63 -1.49 4.57
CA MET A 111 2.10 -0.84 5.76
C MET A 111 2.80 0.48 6.09
N ASN A 112 4.11 0.56 5.87
CA ASN A 112 4.86 1.80 6.04
C ASN A 112 4.40 2.87 5.05
N TYR A 113 4.19 2.49 3.78
CA TYR A 113 3.70 3.42 2.77
C TYR A 113 2.26 3.87 3.06
N ALA A 114 1.36 2.94 3.39
CA ALA A 114 0.00 3.27 3.78
C ALA A 114 -0.03 4.23 4.98
N THR A 115 0.76 3.97 6.02
CA THR A 115 0.86 4.84 7.20
C THR A 115 1.30 6.24 6.83
N PHE A 116 2.27 6.40 5.92
CA PHE A 116 2.69 7.70 5.44
C PHE A 116 1.55 8.44 4.71
N LEU A 117 0.87 7.75 3.78
CA LEU A 117 -0.20 8.34 2.96
C LEU A 117 -1.38 8.89 3.77
N ILE A 118 -1.65 8.32 4.95
CA ILE A 118 -2.75 8.73 5.82
C ILE A 118 -2.35 9.90 6.75
N ASN A 119 -1.05 10.18 6.89
CA ASN A 119 -0.53 11.28 7.69
C ASN A 119 -0.12 12.50 6.84
N LEU A 120 -0.40 12.47 5.53
CA LEU A 120 -0.31 13.63 4.62
C LEU A 120 -1.52 14.56 4.84
#